data_AF-A0A7J9XRB8-F1
#
_entry.id   AF-A0A7J9XRB8-F1
#
_cell.length_a   1.000
_cell.length_b   1.000
_cell.length_c   1.000
_cell.angle_alpha   90.00
_cell.angle_beta   90.00
_cell.angle_gamma   90.00
#
_symmetry.space_group_name_H-M   'P 1'
#
loop_
_entity.id
_entity.type
_entity.pdbx_description
1 polymer ?
#
loop_
_entity_poly.entity_id
_entity_poly.type
_entity_poly.pdbx_seq_one_letter_code
_entity_poly.pdbx_strand_id
1 'polypeptide(L)'
;MPAELQREVDTEFGGLDGLLLAAAHRWYTALHAHLDAVLEQHPAHLPTAVAELWRALERTHPACRALLDAHGDRPVLATVEARQRRMLLDTTGVDLHAMHRTQVA
;
A
#
# COMPACT_ATOMS: atom_id res chain seq x y z
N MET A 1 0.16 -22.34 -1.17
CA MET A 1 1.50 -22.11 -1.73
C MET A 1 2.17 -23.44 -1.98
N PRO A 2 2.82 -23.68 -3.14
CA PRO A 2 3.67 -24.85 -3.35
C PRO A 2 4.82 -24.92 -2.32
N ALA A 3 5.26 -26.12 -1.94
CA ALA A 3 6.24 -26.32 -0.86
C ALA A 3 7.65 -25.77 -1.15
N GLU A 4 8.04 -25.68 -2.42
CA GLU A 4 9.29 -25.04 -2.85
C GLU A 4 9.27 -23.54 -2.61
N LEU A 5 8.18 -22.90 -3.03
CA LEU A 5 7.98 -21.47 -2.90
C LEU A 5 7.81 -21.06 -1.43
N GLN A 6 7.22 -21.92 -0.59
CA GLN A 6 7.21 -21.72 0.86
C GLN A 6 8.63 -21.68 1.43
N ARG A 7 9.53 -22.60 1.03
CA ARG A 7 10.92 -22.61 1.51
C ARG A 7 11.70 -21.39 1.05
N GLU A 8 11.49 -20.93 -0.18
CA GLU A 8 12.09 -19.68 -0.67
C GLU A 8 11.63 -18.48 0.17
N VAL A 9 10.32 -18.40 0.47
CA VAL A 9 9.76 -17.34 1.32
C VAL A 9 10.33 -17.40 2.73
N ASP A 10 10.44 -18.59 3.31
CA ASP A 10 11.02 -18.77 4.64
C ASP A 10 12.50 -18.37 4.67
N THR A 11 13.25 -18.68 3.61
CA THR A 11 14.69 -18.38 3.51
C THR A 11 14.96 -16.90 3.29
N GLU A 12 14.27 -16.27 2.35
CA GLU A 12 14.55 -14.89 1.93
C GLU A 12 13.89 -13.86 2.86
N PHE A 13 12.68 -14.15 3.33
CA PHE A 13 11.87 -13.19 4.07
C PHE A 13 11.63 -13.59 5.52
N GLY A 14 12.09 -14.77 5.96
CA GLY A 14 11.77 -15.27 7.31
C GLY A 14 10.30 -15.67 7.46
N GLY A 15 9.64 -15.99 6.35
CA GLY A 15 8.26 -16.46 6.29
C GLY A 15 7.27 -15.45 5.71
N LEU A 16 6.00 -15.84 5.69
CA LEU A 16 4.94 -15.05 5.05
C LEU A 16 4.82 -13.63 5.61
N ASP A 17 4.91 -13.46 6.94
CA ASP A 17 4.78 -12.13 7.54
C ASP A 17 5.92 -11.19 7.10
N GLY A 18 7.14 -11.72 6.94
CA GLY A 18 8.26 -10.93 6.40
C GLY A 18 8.09 -10.60 4.92
N LEU A 19 7.53 -11.52 4.12
CA LEU A 19 7.19 -11.25 2.72
C LEU A 19 6.13 -10.14 2.63
N LEU A 20 5.09 -10.19 3.47
CA LEU A 20 4.05 -9.18 3.52
C LEU A 20 4.60 -7.82 3.94
N LEU A 21 5.50 -7.77 4.91
CA LEU A 21 6.19 -6.54 5.31
C LEU A 21 7.06 -5.99 4.17
N ALA A 22 7.78 -6.83 3.44
CA ALA A 22 8.58 -6.42 2.29
C ALA A 22 7.70 -5.86 1.16
N ALA A 23 6.57 -6.52 0.87
CA ALA A 23 5.59 -6.05 -0.10
C ALA A 23 4.99 -4.70 0.33
N ALA A 24 4.57 -4.57 1.59
CA ALA A 24 4.05 -3.32 2.13
C ALA A 24 5.10 -2.20 2.06
N HIS A 25 6.34 -2.48 2.43
CA HIS A 25 7.44 -1.53 2.33
C HIS A 25 7.64 -1.05 0.87
N ARG A 26 7.66 -1.97 -0.09
CA ARG A 26 7.78 -1.62 -1.51
C ARG A 26 6.61 -0.77 -1.99
N TRP A 27 5.39 -1.15 -1.63
CA TRP A 27 4.16 -0.42 -2.01
C TRP A 27 4.19 1.03 -1.50
N TYR A 28 4.40 1.21 -0.19
CA TYR A 28 4.36 2.54 0.42
C TYR A 28 5.56 3.40 0.05
N THR A 29 6.73 2.80 -0.20
CA THR A 29 7.89 3.54 -0.75
C THR A 29 7.56 4.12 -2.13
N ALA A 30 6.95 3.34 -3.01
CA ALA A 30 6.52 3.84 -4.31
C ALA A 30 5.44 4.93 -4.16
N LEU A 31 4.47 4.72 -3.28
CA LEU A 31 3.44 5.72 -3.00
C LEU A 31 4.04 7.06 -2.57
N HIS A 32 4.98 7.07 -1.62
CA HIS A 32 5.55 8.31 -1.12
C HIS A 32 6.41 9.01 -2.17
N ALA A 33 7.23 8.25 -2.90
CA ALA A 33 8.06 8.79 -3.97
C ALA A 33 7.24 9.52 -5.04
N HIS A 34 6.04 9.02 -5.35
CA HIS A 34 5.14 9.67 -6.31
C HIS A 34 4.22 10.72 -5.68
N LEU A 35 3.90 10.60 -4.39
CA LEU A 35 3.07 11.56 -3.68
C LEU A 35 3.73 12.94 -3.60
N ASP A 36 5.03 12.98 -3.34
CA ASP A 36 5.78 14.24 -3.31
C ASP A 36 5.64 14.99 -4.64
N ALA A 37 5.78 14.29 -5.77
CA ALA A 37 5.60 14.86 -7.10
C ALA A 37 4.17 15.33 -7.38
N VAL A 38 3.15 14.67 -6.81
CA VAL A 38 1.74 15.13 -6.91
C VAL A 38 1.53 16.41 -6.11
N LEU A 39 2.13 16.51 -4.92
CA LEU A 39 1.99 17.68 -4.06
C LEU A 39 2.67 18.92 -4.67
N GLU A 40 3.84 18.75 -5.28
CA GLU A 40 4.57 19.82 -5.98
C GLU A 40 3.79 20.41 -7.17
N GLN A 41 2.86 19.64 -7.76
CA GLN A 41 2.02 20.11 -8.87
C GLN A 41 0.83 20.98 -8.41
N HIS A 42 0.62 21.14 -7.10
CA HIS A 42 -0.46 21.94 -6.52
C HIS A 42 -1.84 21.65 -7.15
N PRO A 43 -2.32 20.39 -7.11
CA PRO A 43 -3.56 20.02 -7.78
C PRO A 43 -4.76 20.78 -7.18
N ALA A 44 -5.66 21.25 -8.06
CA ALA A 44 -6.89 21.91 -7.64
C ALA A 44 -7.77 21.04 -6.72
N HIS A 45 -7.70 19.71 -6.89
CA HIS A 45 -8.41 18.73 -6.08
C HIS A 45 -7.47 17.62 -5.60
N LEU A 46 -6.79 17.87 -4.46
CA LEU A 46 -5.83 16.93 -3.89
C LEU A 46 -6.39 15.51 -3.63
N PRO A 47 -7.60 15.32 -3.06
CA PRO A 47 -8.14 13.97 -2.85
C PRO A 47 -8.25 13.16 -4.15
N THR A 48 -8.69 13.80 -5.24
CA THR A 48 -8.79 13.15 -6.56
C THR A 48 -7.41 12.77 -7.09
N ALA A 49 -6.43 13.68 -7.00
CA ALA A 49 -5.08 13.42 -7.46
C ALA A 49 -4.40 12.26 -6.70
N VAL A 50 -4.59 12.18 -5.38
CA VAL A 50 -4.06 11.07 -4.56
C VAL A 50 -4.77 9.76 -4.90
N ALA A 51 -6.08 9.76 -5.15
CA ALA A 51 -6.81 8.56 -5.59
C ALA A 51 -6.36 8.07 -6.98
N GLU A 52 -6.09 8.99 -7.91
CA GLU A 52 -5.54 8.66 -9.23
C GLU A 52 -4.14 8.07 -9.14
N LEU A 53 -3.28 8.65 -8.29
CA LEU A 53 -1.96 8.09 -7.98
C LEU A 53 -2.08 6.67 -7.45
N TRP A 54 -2.97 6.43 -6.48
CA TRP A 54 -3.17 5.11 -5.93
C TRP A 54 -3.55 4.09 -7.01
N ARG A 55 -4.55 4.41 -7.84
CA ARG A 55 -4.97 3.55 -8.97
C ARG A 55 -3.84 3.34 -10.00
N ALA A 56 -2.99 4.34 -10.20
CA ALA A 56 -1.83 4.21 -11.09
C ALA A 56 -0.80 3.22 -10.53
N LEU A 57 -0.58 3.22 -9.22
CA LEU A 57 0.28 2.25 -8.54
C LEU A 57 -0.32 0.85 -8.55
N GLU A 58 -1.65 0.72 -8.41
CA GLU A 58 -2.32 -0.59 -8.53
C GLU A 58 -2.10 -1.20 -9.90
N ARG A 59 -2.14 -0.38 -10.97
CA ARG A 59 -1.84 -0.84 -12.34
C ARG A 59 -0.37 -1.17 -12.55
N THR A 60 0.55 -0.44 -11.92
CA THR A 60 2.01 -0.65 -12.07
C THR A 60 2.51 -1.83 -11.23
N HIS A 61 1.89 -2.09 -10.09
CA HIS A 61 2.28 -3.14 -9.14
C HIS A 61 1.09 -4.03 -8.72
N PRO A 62 0.37 -4.66 -9.67
CA PRO A 62 -0.88 -5.36 -9.38
C PRO A 62 -0.68 -6.55 -8.43
N ALA A 63 0.41 -7.29 -8.57
CA ALA A 63 0.73 -8.42 -7.70
C ALA A 63 1.01 -7.98 -6.25
N CYS A 64 1.65 -6.83 -6.05
CA CYS A 64 1.94 -6.30 -4.72
C CYS A 64 0.66 -5.87 -4.02
N ARG A 65 -0.21 -5.13 -4.73
CA ARG A 65 -1.53 -4.73 -4.20
C ARG A 65 -2.38 -5.96 -3.87
N ALA A 66 -2.49 -6.90 -4.81
CA ALA A 66 -3.27 -8.13 -4.61
C ALA A 66 -2.79 -8.97 -3.42
N LEU A 67 -1.47 -9.05 -3.21
CA LEU A 67 -0.90 -9.76 -2.06
C LEU A 67 -1.29 -9.08 -0.73
N LEU A 68 -1.22 -7.75 -0.67
CA LEU A 68 -1.61 -7.00 0.53
C LEU A 68 -3.12 -7.10 0.78
N ASP A 69 -3.94 -6.98 -0.26
CA ASP A 69 -5.40 -7.14 -0.17
C ASP A 69 -5.82 -8.52 0.35
N ALA A 70 -5.21 -9.59 -0.18
CA ALA A 70 -5.51 -10.96 0.22
C ALA A 70 -5.14 -11.26 1.69
N HIS A 71 -4.31 -10.42 2.30
CA HIS A 71 -3.79 -10.63 3.64
C HIS A 71 -4.06 -9.46 4.60
N GLY A 72 -4.96 -8.54 4.25
CA GLY A 72 -5.25 -7.32 5.04
C GLY A 72 -5.63 -7.59 6.51
N ASP A 73 -6.22 -8.73 6.81
CA ASP A 73 -6.59 -9.13 8.17
C ASP A 73 -5.39 -9.57 9.04
N ARG A 74 -4.18 -9.62 8.49
CA ARG A 74 -2.97 -10.02 9.23
C ARG A 74 -2.54 -8.91 10.19
N PRO A 75 -2.30 -9.22 11.49
CA PRO A 75 -1.89 -8.21 12.48
C PRO A 75 -0.62 -7.44 12.10
N VAL A 76 0.31 -8.09 11.41
CA VAL A 76 1.57 -7.48 10.93
C VAL A 76 1.31 -6.34 9.95
N LEU A 77 0.26 -6.43 9.12
CA LEU A 77 -0.11 -5.39 8.17
C LEU A 77 -0.92 -4.28 8.85
N ALA A 78 -1.79 -4.60 9.80
CA ALA A 78 -2.61 -3.60 10.51
C ALA A 78 -1.77 -2.46 11.11
N THR A 79 -0.60 -2.77 11.69
CA THR A 79 0.31 -1.76 12.24
C THR A 79 0.91 -0.87 11.14
N VAL A 80 1.29 -1.47 10.01
CA VAL A 80 1.83 -0.74 8.86
C VAL A 80 0.74 0.17 8.29
N GLU A 81 -0.44 -0.35 8.01
CA GLU A 81 -1.56 0.41 7.46
C GLU A 81 -1.97 1.57 8.36
N ALA A 82 -2.06 1.36 9.68
CA ALA A 82 -2.36 2.42 10.63
C ALA A 82 -1.32 3.53 10.61
N ARG A 83 -0.03 3.17 10.54
CA ARG A 83 1.07 4.15 10.42
C ARG A 83 0.95 4.95 9.12
N GLN A 84 0.72 4.26 8.00
CA GLN A 84 0.68 4.89 6.68
C GLN A 84 -0.55 5.77 6.51
N ARG A 85 -1.71 5.35 7.03
CA ARG A 85 -2.93 6.16 7.07
C ARG A 85 -2.70 7.46 7.85
N ARG A 86 -2.09 7.38 9.03
CA ARG A 86 -1.78 8.58 9.83
C ARG A 86 -0.84 9.52 9.07
N MET A 87 0.22 8.98 8.47
CA MET A 87 1.17 9.80 7.73
C MET A 87 0.50 10.49 6.51
N LEU A 88 -0.32 9.77 5.73
CA LEU A 88 -1.05 10.36 4.60
C LEU A 88 -2.02 11.46 5.06
N LEU A 89 -2.74 11.23 6.16
CA LEU A 89 -3.61 12.23 6.77
C LEU A 89 -2.83 13.47 7.21
N ASP A 90 -1.69 13.29 7.86
CA ASP A 90 -0.86 14.40 8.34
C ASP A 90 -0.25 15.21 7.17
N THR A 91 0.16 14.53 6.09
CA THR A 91 0.79 15.17 4.92
C THR A 91 -0.22 15.82 3.97
N THR A 92 -1.40 15.21 3.77
CA THR A 92 -2.32 15.58 2.70
C THR A 92 -3.70 16.02 3.20
N GLY A 93 -4.04 15.74 4.45
CA GLY A 93 -5.41 15.85 4.97
C GLY A 93 -6.38 14.79 4.41
N VAL A 94 -5.92 13.83 3.60
CA VAL A 94 -6.76 12.85 2.90
C VAL A 94 -6.73 11.49 3.61
N ASP A 95 -7.92 10.94 3.89
CA ASP A 95 -8.08 9.56 4.39
C ASP A 95 -8.35 8.59 3.24
N LEU A 96 -7.30 8.03 2.64
CA LEU A 96 -7.46 7.06 1.54
C LEU A 96 -8.21 5.78 1.95
N HIS A 97 -8.16 5.40 3.22
CA HIS A 97 -8.83 4.20 3.70
C HIS A 97 -10.36 4.40 3.80
N ALA A 98 -10.82 5.63 4.06
CA ALA A 98 -12.23 5.99 3.93
C ALA A 98 -12.68 6.00 2.46
N MET A 99 -11.80 6.42 1.56
CA MET A 99 -12.08 6.46 0.11
C MET A 99 -12.21 5.05 -0.49
N HIS A 100 -11.31 4.12 -0.17
CA HIS A 100 -11.37 2.75 -0.70
C HIS A 100 -12.54 1.93 -0.16
N ARG A 101 -12.91 2.06 1.13
CA ARG A 101 -14.07 1.33 1.69
C ARG A 101 -15.41 1.73 1.06
N THR A 102 -15.50 2.93 0.50
CA THR A 102 -16.74 3.44 -0.13
C THR A 102 -16.91 2.96 -1.57
N GLN A 103 -15.87 2.40 -2.20
CA GLN A 103 -15.92 1.90 -3.59
C GLN A 103 -16.15 0.39 -3.72
N VAL A 104 -16.29 -0.34 -2.60
CA VAL A 104 -16.55 -1.79 -2.56
C VAL A 104 -17.98 -2.11 -2.05
N ALA A 105 -18.84 -1.10 -1.97
CA ALA A 105 -20.27 -1.24 -1.67
C ALA A 105 -21.08 -0.93 -2.93
#